data_AF-A0A946EGU0-F1
#
_entry.id   AF-A0A946EGU0-F1
#
_cell.length_a   1.000
_cell.length_b   1.000
_cell.length_c   1.000
_cell.angle_alpha   90.00
_cell.angle_beta   90.00
_cell.angle_gamma   90.00
#
_symmetry.space_group_name_H-M   'P 1'
#
loop_
_entity.id
_entity.type
_entity.pdbx_description
1 polymer ?
#
loop_
_entity_poly.entity_id
_entity_poly.type
_entity_poly.pdbx_seq_one_letter_code
_entity_poly.pdbx_strand_id
1 'polypeptide(L)' 'MPKDSGIGASPKRREDIRFLTGLGQYTDDISLTGETHAVFARSQVANGIIKSIDTSAAENMPGVLAVFTGDDFVDVG' A
#
# COMPACT_ATOMS: atom_id res chain seq x y z
N MET A 1 -0.25 46.93 3.69
CA MET A 1 -1.22 45.89 4.08
C MET A 1 -0.66 44.55 3.64
N PRO A 2 -0.61 43.52 4.51
CA PRO A 2 -0.35 42.15 4.05
C PRO A 2 -1.34 41.82 2.93
N LYS A 3 -0.87 41.14 1.87
CA LYS A 3 -1.76 40.64 0.82
C LYS A 3 -2.46 39.39 1.37
N ASP A 4 -3.76 39.27 1.15
CA ASP A 4 -4.53 38.09 1.55
C ASP A 4 -4.38 36.91 0.56
N SER A 5 -3.85 37.15 -0.65
CA SER A 5 -3.60 36.13 -1.67
C SER A 5 -2.49 36.53 -2.66
N GLY A 6 -2.02 35.56 -3.46
CA GLY A 6 -0.98 35.75 -4.48
C GLY A 6 0.45 35.55 -3.96
N ILE A 7 1.44 35.77 -4.83
CA ILE A 7 2.86 35.62 -4.48
C ILE A 7 3.24 36.63 -3.38
N GLY A 8 3.81 36.12 -2.29
CA GLY A 8 4.21 36.91 -1.12
C GLY A 8 3.12 37.11 -0.07
N ALA A 9 1.92 36.56 -0.26
CA ALA A 9 0.89 36.46 0.77
C ALA A 9 1.10 35.22 1.66
N SER A 10 0.55 35.26 2.89
CA SER A 10 0.48 34.10 3.80
C SER A 10 -0.97 33.62 3.97
N PRO A 11 -1.65 33.15 2.91
CA PRO A 11 -3.01 32.65 3.02
C PRO A 11 -3.05 31.36 3.85
N LYS A 12 -4.17 31.13 4.54
CA LYS A 12 -4.43 29.81 5.13
C LYS A 12 -4.56 28.76 4.02
N ARG A 13 -4.12 27.53 4.31
CA ARG A 13 -4.17 26.44 3.33
C ARG A 13 -5.62 26.01 3.11
N ARG A 14 -5.96 25.67 1.86
CA ARG A 14 -7.30 25.17 1.52
C ARG A 14 -7.51 23.76 2.04
N GLU A 15 -6.44 22.99 2.06
CA GLU A 15 -6.39 21.58 2.42
C GLU A 15 -6.58 21.36 3.92
N ASP A 16 -6.33 22.37 4.76
CA ASP A 16 -6.51 22.30 6.22
C ASP A 16 -7.93 21.86 6.57
N ILE A 17 -8.94 22.28 5.82
CA ILE A 17 -10.33 21.89 6.06
C ILE A 17 -10.45 20.35 6.02
N ARG A 18 -10.07 19.71 4.91
CA ARG A 18 -10.22 18.25 4.80
C ARG A 18 -9.27 17.49 5.72
N PHE A 19 -8.04 17.97 5.91
CA PHE A 19 -7.04 17.26 6.72
C PHE A 19 -7.32 17.35 8.22
N LEU A 20 -7.85 18.47 8.71
CA LEU A 20 -8.13 18.65 10.14
C LEU A 20 -9.49 18.08 10.56
N THR A 21 -10.37 17.78 9.62
CA THR A 21 -11.69 17.20 9.91
C THR A 21 -11.79 15.69 9.63
N GLY A 22 -10.68 15.03 9.32
CA GLY A 22 -10.68 13.60 8.95
C GLY A 22 -11.40 13.32 7.62
N LEU A 23 -11.54 14.33 6.76
CA LEU A 23 -12.11 14.20 5.41
C LEU A 23 -11.01 14.14 4.33
N GLY A 24 -9.75 13.99 4.75
CA GLY A 24 -8.68 13.60 3.85
C GLY A 24 -8.96 12.18 3.33
N GLN A 25 -8.45 11.89 2.14
CA GLN A 25 -8.50 10.55 1.57
C GLN A 25 -7.09 10.18 1.16
N TYR A 26 -6.51 9.24 1.89
CA TYR A 26 -5.26 8.58 1.61
C TYR A 26 -5.54 7.23 0.96
N THR A 27 -4.48 6.53 0.53
CA THR A 27 -4.62 5.26 -0.19
C THR A 27 -5.34 4.18 0.62
N ASP A 28 -5.15 4.15 1.94
CA ASP A 28 -5.76 3.17 2.85
C ASP A 28 -7.20 3.55 3.27
N ASP A 29 -7.65 4.76 2.92
CA ASP A 29 -9.04 5.20 3.13
C ASP A 29 -9.95 4.82 1.94
N ILE A 30 -9.35 4.28 0.87
CA ILE A 30 -10.09 3.83 -0.31
C ILE A 30 -10.65 2.45 0.00
N SER A 31 -11.93 2.23 -0.26
CA SER A 31 -12.55 0.91 -0.16
C SER A 31 -13.37 0.63 -1.42
N LEU A 32 -13.00 -0.43 -2.15
CA LEU A 32 -13.66 -0.83 -3.39
C LEU A 32 -14.39 -2.16 -3.25
N THR A 33 -15.46 -2.35 -4.01
CA THR A 33 -16.16 -3.64 -4.06
C THR A 33 -15.22 -4.71 -4.62
N GLY A 34 -15.01 -5.79 -3.86
CA GLY A 34 -14.13 -6.89 -4.25
C GLY A 34 -12.64 -6.61 -3.99
N GLU A 35 -12.31 -5.57 -3.22
CA GLU A 35 -10.94 -5.33 -2.78
C GLU A 35 -10.38 -6.50 -1.96
N THR A 36 -9.11 -6.81 -2.20
CA THR A 36 -8.37 -7.91 -1.55
C THR A 36 -7.08 -7.37 -0.97
N HIS A 37 -6.55 -8.03 0.06
CA HIS A 37 -5.34 -7.59 0.75
C HIS A 37 -4.16 -8.50 0.40
N ALA A 38 -2.99 -7.90 0.22
CA ALA A 38 -1.73 -8.60 0.01
C ALA A 38 -0.83 -8.48 1.24
N VAL A 39 -0.14 -9.57 1.58
CA VAL A 39 0.86 -9.62 2.65
C VAL A 39 2.11 -10.32 2.16
N PHE A 40 3.27 -9.93 2.69
CA PHE A 40 4.56 -10.46 2.26
C PHE A 40 5.21 -11.31 3.37
N ALA A 41 5.50 -12.57 3.04
CA ALA A 41 6.50 -13.34 3.77
C ALA A 41 7.90 -12.81 3.37
N ARG A 42 8.69 -12.39 4.35
CA ARG A 42 10.01 -11.75 4.12
C ARG A 42 11.13 -12.65 4.59
N SER A 43 12.29 -12.51 3.93
CA SER A 43 13.50 -13.22 4.35
C SER A 43 13.90 -12.88 5.78
N GLN A 44 14.22 -13.91 6.56
CA GLN A 44 14.85 -13.78 7.87
C GLN A 44 16.39 -13.85 7.77
N VAL A 45 16.92 -14.08 6.57
CA VAL A 45 18.34 -14.20 6.28
C VAL A 45 18.77 -13.02 5.41
N ALA A 46 19.81 -12.29 5.82
CA ALA A 46 20.27 -11.10 5.12
C ALA A 46 20.81 -11.39 3.70
N ASN A 47 21.46 -12.55 3.52
CA ASN A 47 21.94 -13.04 2.24
C ASN A 47 21.89 -14.57 2.21
N GLY A 48 21.26 -15.15 1.18
CA GLY A 48 21.16 -16.59 1.03
C GLY A 48 20.50 -16.99 -0.27
N ILE A 49 20.57 -18.29 -0.57
CA ILE A 49 19.91 -18.89 -1.73
C ILE A 49 18.60 -19.52 -1.25
N ILE A 50 17.48 -19.17 -1.90
CA ILE A 50 16.20 -19.84 -1.69
C ILE A 50 16.32 -21.25 -2.27
N LYS A 51 16.34 -22.27 -1.40
CA LYS A 51 16.39 -23.68 -1.84
C LYS A 51 15.02 -24.21 -2.23
N SER A 52 13.99 -23.76 -1.50
CA SER A 52 12.59 -24.13 -1.72
C SER A 52 11.68 -23.15 -0.97
N ILE A 53 10.44 -23.05 -1.44
CA ILE A 53 9.32 -22.39 -0.74
C ILE A 53 8.16 -23.39 -0.77
N ASP A 54 7.59 -23.70 0.38
CA ASP A 54 6.36 -24.49 0.48
C ASP A 54 5.21 -23.56 0.83
N THR A 55 4.29 -23.36 -0.13
CA THR A 55 3.12 -22.50 -0.02
C THR A 55 1.85 -23.26 0.37
N SER A 56 1.90 -24.59 0.43
CA SER A 56 0.72 -25.46 0.52
C SER A 56 -0.17 -25.14 1.73
N ALA A 57 0.44 -24.88 2.88
CA ALA A 57 -0.31 -24.53 4.08
C ALA A 57 -1.09 -23.21 3.91
N ALA A 58 -0.47 -22.19 3.31
CA ALA A 58 -1.08 -20.88 3.11
C ALA A 58 -2.18 -20.93 2.03
N GLU A 59 -1.93 -21.61 0.92
CA GLU A 59 -2.91 -21.79 -0.17
C GLU A 59 -4.20 -22.48 0.31
N ASN A 60 -4.10 -23.39 1.27
CA ASN A 60 -5.25 -24.11 1.82
C ASN A 60 -5.98 -23.35 2.94
N MET A 61 -5.54 -22.14 3.33
CA MET A 61 -6.20 -21.36 4.37
C MET A 61 -7.50 -20.72 3.85
N PRO A 62 -8.60 -20.75 4.63
CA PRO A 62 -9.82 -20.04 4.27
C PRO A 62 -9.58 -18.54 4.02
N GLY A 63 -10.04 -18.04 2.87
CA GLY A 63 -9.92 -16.63 2.50
C GLY A 63 -8.63 -16.25 1.77
N VAL A 64 -7.66 -17.16 1.64
CA VAL A 64 -6.50 -16.96 0.76
C VAL A 64 -6.96 -17.17 -0.68
N LEU A 65 -6.70 -16.16 -1.52
CA LEU A 65 -7.08 -16.19 -2.93
C LEU A 65 -5.94 -16.68 -3.83
N ALA A 66 -4.70 -16.34 -3.49
CA ALA A 66 -3.50 -16.73 -4.20
C ALA A 66 -2.28 -16.56 -3.29
N VAL A 67 -1.24 -17.37 -3.54
CA VAL A 67 0.10 -17.17 -3.00
C VAL A 67 1.03 -17.05 -4.19
N PHE A 68 1.75 -15.93 -4.29
CA PHE A 68 2.71 -15.69 -5.37
C PHE A 68 4.14 -15.89 -4.86
N THR A 69 4.96 -16.51 -5.70
CA THR A 69 6.38 -16.74 -5.50
C THR A 69 7.19 -16.12 -6.64
N GLY A 70 8.52 -16.26 -6.62
CA GLY A 70 9.36 -15.83 -7.73
C GLY A 70 9.03 -16.56 -9.04
N ASP A 71 8.53 -17.79 -8.96
CA ASP A 71 8.23 -18.62 -10.13
C ASP A 71 7.07 -18.05 -10.97
N ASP A 72 6.15 -17.30 -10.35
CA ASP A 72 5.00 -16.67 -11.02
C ASP A 72 5.38 -15.45 -11.88
N PHE A 73 6.61 -14.94 -11.73
CA PHE A 73 7.07 -13.71 -12.37
C PHE A 73 8.28 -13.93 -13.29
N VAL A 74 8.65 -15.17 -13.62
CA VAL A 74 9.85 -15.48 -14.42
C VAL A 74 9.86 -14.78 -15.79
N ASP A 75 8.68 -14.63 -16.41
CA ASP A 75 8.52 -14.02 -17.73
C ASP A 75 8.32 -12.49 -17.68
N VAL A 76 8.29 -11.91 -16.47
CA VAL A 76 8.09 -10.47 -16.25
C VAL A 76 9.45 -9.82 -16.00
N GLY A 77 10.20 -9.56 -17.07
CA GLY A 77 11.53 -8.95 -17.06
C GLY A 77 12.11 -8.75 -18.45
#